data_AF-A0A1M5EQV5-F1
#
_entry.id   AF-A0A1M5EQV5-F1
#
_cell.length_a   1.000
_cell.length_b   1.000
_cell.length_c   1.000
_cell.angle_alpha   90.00
_cell.angle_beta   90.00
_cell.angle_gamma   90.00
#
_symmetry.space_group_name_H-M   'P 1'
#
loop_
_entity.id
_entity.type
_entity.pdbx_description
1 polymer ?
#
loop_
_entity_poly.entity_id
_entity_poly.type
_entity_poly.pdbx_seq_one_letter_code
_entity_poly.pdbx_strand_id
1 'polypeptide(L)' 'MTNSTLQAVTQPDAGVTDPLHELLRKGARDLIAKAVEAELSTFLEQYADKTLEDGRRAVVRNGYLPERTVQTGIGDV' A
#
# COMPACT_ATOMS: atom_id res chain seq x y z
N MET A 1 -23.54 -22.80 -14.00
CA MET A 1 -23.51 -21.78 -12.93
C MET A 1 -22.55 -22.28 -11.86
N THR A 2 -21.29 -21.85 -11.88
CA THR A 2 -20.24 -22.34 -10.98
C THR A 2 -20.34 -21.59 -9.65
N ASN A 3 -20.64 -22.29 -8.57
CA ASN A 3 -20.75 -21.72 -7.23
C ASN A 3 -19.35 -21.46 -6.66
N SER A 4 -18.88 -20.21 -6.69
CA SER A 4 -17.66 -19.80 -6.00
C SER A 4 -17.97 -19.65 -4.51
N THR A 5 -17.53 -20.61 -3.69
CA THR A 5 -17.70 -20.58 -2.24
C THR A 5 -16.58 -19.71 -1.65
N LEU A 6 -16.86 -18.43 -1.42
CA LEU A 6 -15.95 -17.56 -0.67
C LEU A 6 -16.01 -17.99 0.80
N GLN A 7 -15.02 -18.77 1.25
CA GLN A 7 -14.84 -19.04 2.68
C GLN A 7 -14.29 -17.77 3.34
N ALA A 8 -14.97 -17.32 4.39
CA ALA A 8 -14.49 -16.22 5.22
C ALA A 8 -13.14 -16.63 5.85
N VAL A 9 -12.13 -15.79 5.69
CA VAL A 9 -10.84 -15.96 6.36
C VAL A 9 -11.08 -15.81 7.85
N THR A 10 -10.80 -16.87 8.62
CA THR A 10 -10.87 -16.83 10.08
C THR A 10 -9.90 -15.76 10.59
N GLN A 11 -10.43 -14.70 11.20
CA GLN A 11 -9.59 -13.72 11.88
C GLN A 11 -9.05 -14.34 13.17
N PRO A 12 -7.74 -14.31 13.42
CA PRO A 12 -7.21 -14.70 14.73
C PRO A 12 -7.80 -13.80 15.81
N ASP A 13 -8.07 -14.36 16.99
CA ASP A 13 -8.72 -13.67 18.10
C ASP A 13 -8.06 -12.31 18.37
N ALA A 14 -8.80 -11.22 18.11
CA ALA A 14 -8.34 -9.84 18.31
C ALA A 14 -8.02 -9.50 19.78
N GLY A 15 -8.25 -10.43 20.70
CA GLY A 15 -8.03 -10.26 22.14
C GLY A 15 -6.63 -10.60 22.64
N VAL A 16 -5.76 -11.22 21.82
CA VAL A 16 -4.36 -11.48 22.20
C VAL A 16 -3.44 -10.62 21.34
N THR A 17 -3.12 -9.42 21.85
CA THR A 17 -2.06 -8.60 21.27
C THR A 17 -0.71 -9.22 21.62
N ASP A 18 -0.28 -10.21 20.84
CA ASP A 18 1.07 -10.75 20.91
C ASP A 18 2.06 -9.68 20.38
N PRO A 19 3.06 -9.25 21.17
CA PRO A 19 4.02 -8.23 20.77
C PRO A 19 4.74 -8.53 19.45
N LEU A 20 4.95 -9.81 19.11
CA LEU A 20 5.55 -10.19 17.83
C LEU A 20 4.60 -9.91 16.67
N HIS A 21 3.30 -10.14 16.84
CA HIS A 21 2.29 -9.86 15.82
C HIS A 21 2.15 -8.36 15.56
N GLU A 22 2.21 -7.52 16.60
CA GLU A 22 2.21 -6.07 16.46
C GLU A 22 3.46 -5.56 15.73
N LEU A 23 4.64 -6.09 16.11
CA LEU A 23 5.90 -5.77 15.45
C LEU A 23 5.86 -6.09 13.96
N LEU A 24 5.36 -7.28 13.60
CA LEU A 24 5.23 -7.69 12.20
C LEU A 24 4.21 -6.84 11.44
N ARG A 25 3.07 -6.50 12.04
CA ARG A 25 2.05 -5.62 11.44
C ARG A 25 2.63 -4.23 11.12
N LYS A 26 3.36 -3.64 12.07
CA LYS A 26 4.06 -2.36 11.89
C LYS A 26 5.12 -2.46 10.79
N GLY A 27 5.96 -3.49 10.83
CA GLY A 27 6.98 -3.70 9.82
C GLY A 27 6.40 -3.88 8.41
N ALA A 28 5.28 -4.61 8.29
CA ALA A 28 4.57 -4.78 7.03
C ALA A 28 4.03 -3.44 6.50
N ARG A 29 3.42 -2.61 7.36
CA ARG A 29 2.94 -1.26 7.00
C ARG A 29 4.07 -0.40 6.44
N ASP A 30 5.21 -0.37 7.13
CA ASP A 30 6.38 0.40 6.72
C ASP A 30 6.97 -0.09 5.39
N LEU A 31 7.02 -1.41 5.18
CA LEU A 31 7.50 -2.00 3.92
C LEU A 31 6.58 -1.69 2.75
N ILE A 32 5.26 -1.77 2.93
CA ILE A 32 4.27 -1.42 1.90
C ILE A 32 4.40 0.05 1.55
N ALA A 33 4.51 0.95 2.53
CA ALA A 33 4.70 2.38 2.29
C ALA A 33 5.98 2.65 1.46
N LYS A 34 7.10 2.02 1.83
CA LYS A 34 8.37 2.15 1.08
C LYS A 34 8.25 1.63 -0.35
N ALA A 35 7.58 0.50 -0.55
CA ALA A 35 7.38 -0.08 -1.88
C ALA A 35 6.56 0.86 -2.77
N VAL A 36 5.45 1.42 -2.25
CA VAL A 36 4.61 2.37 -2.99
C VAL A 36 5.38 3.65 -3.35
N GLU A 37 6.17 4.20 -2.43
CA GLU A 37 7.00 5.38 -2.73
C GLU A 37 8.08 5.09 -3.78
N ALA A 38 8.69 3.90 -3.74
CA ALA A 38 9.63 3.46 -4.75
C ALA A 38 8.95 3.32 -6.13
N GLU A 39 7.81 2.64 -6.21
CA GLU A 39 7.01 2.52 -7.44
C GLU A 39 6.60 3.89 -8.00
N LEU A 40 6.18 4.82 -7.13
CA LEU A 40 5.86 6.19 -7.53
C LEU A 40 7.07 6.91 -8.12
N SER A 41 8.25 6.79 -7.51
CA SER A 41 9.48 7.41 -8.03
C SER A 41 9.84 6.88 -9.41
N THR A 42 9.85 5.56 -9.59
CA THR A 42 10.10 4.91 -10.88
C THR A 42 9.06 5.30 -11.92
N PHE A 43 7.78 5.38 -11.53
CA PHE A 43 6.72 5.84 -12.42
C PHE A 43 6.97 7.29 -12.87
N LEU A 44 7.29 8.21 -11.96
CA LEU A 44 7.56 9.59 -12.33
C LEU A 44 8.78 9.70 -13.25
N GLU A 45 9.86 8.97 -12.99
CA GLU A 45 11.07 8.95 -13.83
C GLU A 45 10.77 8.60 -15.30
N GLN A 46 9.85 7.67 -15.55
CA GLN A 46 9.42 7.31 -16.92
C GLN A 46 8.81 8.50 -17.69
N TYR A 47 8.35 9.54 -17.00
CA TYR A 47 7.78 10.76 -17.57
C TYR A 47 8.66 11.99 -17.35
N ALA A 48 9.93 11.82 -16.97
CA ALA A 48 10.84 12.94 -16.70
C ALA A 48 11.01 13.88 -17.91
N ASP A 49 11.05 13.32 -19.13
CA ASP A 49 11.25 14.07 -20.37
C ASP A 49 9.97 14.77 -20.87
N LYS A 50 8.80 14.49 -20.25
CA LYS A 50 7.55 15.16 -20.62
C LYS A 50 7.43 16.47 -19.86
N THR A 51 7.68 17.58 -20.56
CA THR A 51 7.53 18.93 -20.03
C THR A 51 6.41 19.69 -20.74
N LEU A 52 5.79 20.63 -20.03
CA LEU A 52 4.92 21.65 -20.60
C LEU A 52 5.75 22.68 -21.38
N GLU A 53 5.08 23.55 -22.14
CA GLU A 53 5.71 24.66 -22.89
C GLU A 53 6.49 25.63 -21.99
N ASP A 54 6.10 25.72 -20.71
CA ASP A 54 6.76 26.55 -19.70
C ASP A 54 7.94 25.87 -18.98
N GLY A 55 8.32 24.65 -19.42
CA GLY A 55 9.45 23.89 -18.89
C GLY A 55 9.16 23.10 -17.61
N ARG A 56 7.95 23.16 -17.05
CA ARG A 56 7.57 22.33 -15.89
C ARG A 56 7.31 20.89 -16.30
N ARG A 57 7.49 19.94 -15.39
CA ARG A 57 7.13 18.52 -15.61
C ARG A 57 5.62 18.40 -15.82
N ALA A 58 5.21 17.69 -16.86
CA ALA A 58 3.81 17.46 -17.18
C ALA A 58 3.14 16.45 -16.23
N VAL A 59 3.92 15.58 -15.60
CA VAL A 59 3.46 14.59 -14.62
C VAL A 59 4.19 14.80 -13.30
N VAL A 60 3.42 14.97 -12.22
CA VAL A 60 3.93 15.21 -10.86
C VAL A 60 3.09 14.43 -9.85
N ARG A 61 3.64 14.24 -8.65
CA ARG A 61 2.90 13.67 -7.52
C ARG A 61 1.77 14.60 -7.08
N ASN A 62 0.57 14.07 -6.91
CA ASN A 62 -0.58 14.78 -6.35
C ASN A 62 -0.74 14.51 -4.84
N GLY A 63 0.22 14.96 -4.03
CA GLY A 63 0.17 14.86 -2.57
C GLY A 63 0.02 13.42 -2.02
N TYR A 64 -0.74 13.28 -0.95
CA TYR A 64 -1.04 12.02 -0.24
C TYR A 64 -2.55 11.87 -0.05
N LEU A 65 -3.03 10.63 -0.09
CA LEU A 65 -4.39 10.29 0.30
C LEU A 65 -4.48 10.11 1.82
N PRO A 66 -5.70 10.17 2.41
CA PRO A 66 -5.92 9.83 3.82
C PRO A 66 -5.43 8.42 4.15
N GLU A 67 -5.06 8.21 5.41
CA GLU A 67 -4.74 6.87 5.90
C GLU A 67 -5.93 5.92 5.72
N ARG A 68 -5.62 4.68 5.33
CA ARG A 68 -6.60 3.61 5.17
C ARG A 68 -6.02 2.30 5.64
N THR A 69 -6.89 1.44 6.16
CA THR A 69 -6.55 0.07 6.51
C THR A 69 -6.52 -0.81 5.26
N VAL A 70 -5.51 -1.66 5.17
CA VAL A 70 -5.33 -2.63 4.09
C VAL A 70 -5.33 -4.05 4.68
N GLN A 71 -6.22 -4.90 4.20
CA GLN A 71 -6.22 -6.31 4.57
C GLN A 71 -5.03 -7.02 3.92
N THR A 72 -4.19 -7.67 4.72
CA THR A 72 -3.06 -8.51 4.26
C THR A 72 -3.14 -9.91 4.87
N GLY A 73 -2.18 -10.78 4.54
CA GLY A 73 -2.06 -12.11 5.14
C GLY A 73 -1.78 -12.12 6.65
N ILE A 74 -1.25 -11.02 7.20
CA ILE A 74 -1.06 -10.83 8.66
C ILE A 74 -2.21 -10.02 9.30
N GLY A 75 -3.31 -9.87 8.58
CA GLY A 75 -4.46 -9.06 8.98
C GLY A 75 -4.36 -7.62 8.48
N ASP A 76 -5.12 -6.76 9.13
CA ASP A 76 -5.26 -5.33 8.82
C ASP A 76 -4.02 -4.51 9.14
N VAL A 77 -3.43 -3.82 8.15
CA VAL A 77 -2.28 -2.91 8.31
C VAL A 77 -2.60 -1.48 7.87
#